data_AF-A0A843ARQ2-F1
#
_entry.id   AF-A0A843ARQ2-F1
#
_cell.length_a   1.000
_cell.length_b   1.000
_cell.length_c   1.000
_cell.angle_alpha   90.00
_cell.angle_beta   90.00
_cell.angle_gamma   90.00
#
_symmetry.space_group_name_H-M   'P 1'
#
loop_
_entity.id
_entity.type
_entity.pdbx_description
1 polymer ?
#
loop_
_entity_poly.entity_id
_entity_poly.type
_entity_poly.pdbx_seq_one_letter_code
_entity_poly.pdbx_strand_id
1 'polypeptide(L)' 'MRAALMRSPGMLDVDEVDDPIMPEGGVLLKVRACAVCGTDIKMLEAGHRDLTYPRIPG' A
#
# COMPACT_ATOMS: atom_id res chain seq x y z
N MET A 1 1.42 11.87 4.12
CA MET A 1 1.22 10.80 5.12
C MET A 1 2.31 9.74 5.07
N ARG A 2 2.62 9.11 6.22
CA ARG A 2 3.47 7.91 6.29
C ARG A 2 2.74 6.70 5.71
N ALA A 3 3.39 5.95 4.81
CA ALA A 3 2.84 4.74 4.23
C ALA A 3 3.91 3.66 3.98
N ALA A 4 3.49 2.39 4.01
CA ALA A 4 4.32 1.29 3.53
C ALA A 4 4.20 1.22 2.00
N LEU A 5 5.29 1.53 1.29
CA LEU A 5 5.34 1.64 -0.16
C LEU A 5 6.14 0.48 -0.74
N MET A 6 5.43 -0.42 -1.42
CA MET A 6 6.04 -1.52 -2.15
C MET A 6 6.50 -1.00 -3.52
N ARG A 7 7.81 -1.03 -3.77
CA ARG A 7 8.43 -0.50 -5.00
C ARG A 7 8.64 -1.58 -6.06
N SER A 8 8.85 -2.81 -5.62
CA SER A 8 9.00 -4.01 -6.46
C SER A 8 8.80 -5.25 -5.57
N PRO A 9 8.75 -6.47 -6.14
CA PRO A 9 8.94 -7.68 -5.34
C PRO A 9 10.24 -7.57 -4.52
N GLY A 10 10.17 -7.96 -3.25
CA GLY A 10 11.25 -7.91 -2.27
C GLY A 10 11.58 -6.53 -1.71
N MET A 11 10.91 -5.45 -2.15
CA MET A 11 11.22 -4.08 -1.73
C MET A 11 9.99 -3.36 -1.18
N LEU A 12 9.95 -3.23 0.15
CA LEU A 12 8.94 -2.49 0.90
C LEU A 12 9.64 -1.49 1.83
N ASP A 13 9.38 -0.20 1.64
CA ASP A 13 9.89 0.86 2.51
C ASP A 13 8.74 1.55 3.22
N VAL A 14 9.00 2.17 4.38
CA VAL A 14 8.07 3.15 4.96
C VAL A 14 8.55 4.54 4.56
N ASP A 15 7.73 5.26 3.81
CA ASP A 15 8.08 6.57 3.25
C ASP A 15 7.00 7.61 3.58
N GLU A 16 7.34 8.89 3.44
CA GLU A 16 6.37 9.99 3.42
C GLU A 16 5.88 10.19 1.98
N VAL A 17 4.56 10.09 1.79
CA VAL A 17 3.89 10.34 0.50
C VAL A 17 2.91 11.49 0.61
N ASP A 18 2.50 12.07 -0.50
CA ASP A 18 1.43 13.08 -0.48
C ASP A 18 0.13 12.52 0.12
N ASP A 19 -0.64 13.38 0.76
CA ASP A 19 -1.95 12.99 1.27
C ASP A 19 -2.90 12.68 0.11
N PRO A 20 -3.76 11.65 0.23
CA PRO A 20 -4.66 11.26 -0.83
C PRO A 20 -5.70 12.35 -1.11
N ILE A 21 -5.98 12.56 -2.39
CA ILE A 21 -7.06 13.47 -2.83
C ILE A 21 -8.38 12.72 -2.73
N MET A 22 -9.40 13.36 -2.15
CA MET A 22 -10.75 12.80 -2.09
C MET A 22 -11.38 12.82 -3.49
N PRO A 23 -11.70 11.67 -4.10
CA PRO A 23 -12.39 11.65 -5.39
C PRO A 23 -13.87 12.01 -5.21
N GLU A 24 -14.54 12.40 -6.30
CA GLU A 24 -15.98 12.65 -6.30
C GLU A 24 -16.75 11.38 -5.87
N GLY A 25 -17.65 11.52 -4.88
CA GLY A 25 -18.36 10.38 -4.28
C GLY A 25 -17.49 9.47 -3.39
N GLY A 26 -16.22 9.82 -3.18
CA GLY A 26 -15.30 9.08 -2.31
C GLY A 26 -15.36 9.48 -0.85
N VAL A 27 -14.58 8.76 -0.04
CA VAL A 27 -14.35 9.06 1.37
C VAL A 27 -12.87 8.95 1.69
N LEU A 28 -12.35 9.89 2.48
CA LEU A 28 -11.01 9.80 3.06
C LEU A 28 -11.09 9.26 4.47
N LEU A 29 -10.37 8.18 4.73
CA LEU A 29 -10.31 7.52 6.04
C LEU A 29 -8.92 7.70 6.65
N LYS A 30 -8.87 8.05 7.93
CA LYS A 30 -7.63 8.05 8.68
C LYS A 30 -7.43 6.69 9.35
N VAL A 31 -6.59 5.85 8.75
CA VAL A 31 -6.23 4.53 9.28
C VAL A 31 -5.66 4.68 10.69
N ARG A 32 -6.24 3.95 11.66
CA ARG A 32 -5.77 3.89 13.06
C ARG A 32 -4.95 2.63 13.34
N ALA A 33 -5.33 1.52 12.72
CA ALA A 33 -4.65 0.24 12.79
C ALA A 33 -4.99 -0.58 11.53
N CYS A 34 -4.06 -1.43 11.13
CA CYS A 34 -4.26 -2.49 10.14
C CYS A 34 -3.46 -3.72 10.59
N ALA A 35 -3.81 -4.89 10.08
CA ALA A 35 -3.04 -6.11 10.23
C ALA A 35 -2.36 -6.46 8.91
N VAL A 36 -1.38 -7.36 8.96
CA VAL A 36 -0.75 -7.94 7.76
C VAL A 36 -1.39 -9.29 7.50
N CYS A 37 -1.88 -9.51 6.29
CA CYS A 37 -2.42 -10.80 5.87
C CYS A 37 -1.37 -11.60 5.07
N GLY A 38 -1.60 -12.90 4.88
CA GLY A 38 -0.72 -13.74 4.06
C GLY A 38 -0.59 -13.27 2.61
N THR A 39 -1.61 -12.57 2.08
CA THR A 39 -1.57 -12.00 0.72
C THR A 39 -0.55 -10.87 0.61
N ASP A 40 -0.41 -10.04 1.65
CA ASP A 40 0.60 -8.97 1.67
C ASP A 40 2.02 -9.56 1.59
N ILE A 41 2.27 -10.65 2.33
CA ILE A 41 3.54 -11.39 2.30
C ILE A 41 3.78 -11.97 0.91
N LYS A 42 2.78 -12.64 0.32
CA LYS A 42 2.88 -13.20 -1.04
C LYS A 42 3.17 -12.11 -2.08
N MET A 43 2.51 -10.95 -1.95
CA MET A 43 2.74 -9.80 -2.82
C MET A 43 4.17 -9.27 -2.69
N LEU A 44 4.69 -9.18 -1.47
CA LEU A 44 6.08 -8.76 -1.23
C LEU A 44 7.07 -9.77 -1.80
N GLU A 45 6.95 -11.05 -1.48
CA GLU A 45 7.95 -12.06 -1.83
C GLU A 45 7.93 -12.46 -3.31
N ALA A 46 6.73 -12.65 -3.87
CA ALA A 46 6.54 -13.25 -5.20
C ALA A 46 5.84 -12.31 -6.20
N GLY A 47 5.49 -11.09 -5.78
CA GLY A 47 4.66 -10.18 -6.58
C GLY A 47 3.21 -10.66 -6.72
N HIS A 48 2.42 -9.93 -7.49
CA HIS A 48 1.06 -10.33 -7.84
C HIS A 48 0.71 -9.75 -9.21
N ARG A 49 0.01 -10.52 -10.06
CA ARG A 49 -0.25 -10.14 -11.46
C ARG A 49 -1.03 -8.84 -11.59
N ASP A 50 -1.89 -8.56 -10.60
CA ASP A 50 -2.76 -7.38 -10.56
C ASP A 50 -2.11 -6.19 -9.82
N LEU A 51 -0.82 -6.29 -9.49
CA LEU A 51 -0.12 -5.27 -8.71
C LEU A 51 0.72 -4.38 -9.63
N THR A 52 0.38 -3.09 -9.67
CA THR A 52 1.15 -2.05 -10.35
C THR A 52 1.98 -1.31 -9.31
N TYR A 53 3.30 -1.25 -9.52
CA TYR A 53 4.22 -0.54 -8.64
C TYR A 53 4.36 0.95 -9.03
N PRO A 54 4.64 1.84 -8.07
CA PRO A 54 4.68 1.60 -6.63
C PRO A 54 3.26 1.46 -6.02
N ARG A 55 3.11 0.66 -4.96
CA ARG A 55 1.81 0.36 -4.34
C ARG A 55 1.85 0.41 -2.83
N ILE A 56 0.82 1.01 -2.22
CA ILE A 56 0.51 0.83 -0.80
C ILE A 56 -0.46 -0.36 -0.70
N PRO A 57 -0.09 -1.49 -0.07
CA PRO A 57 -0.96 -2.65 0.13
C PRO A 57 -1.89 -2.46 1.34
N GLY A 58 -2.83 -3.39 1.53
CA GLY A 58 -3.94 -3.28 2.49
C GLY A 58 -5.29 -3.14 1.82
#